data_AF-A0AAW7YIY4-F1
#
_entry.id   AF-A0AAW7YIY4-F1
#
_cell.length_a   1.000
_cell.length_b   1.000
_cell.length_c   1.000
_cell.angle_alpha   90.00
_cell.angle_beta   90.00
_cell.angle_gamma   90.00
#
_symmetry.space_group_name_H-M   'P 1'
#
loop_
_entity.id
_entity.type
_entity.pdbx_description
1 polymer ?
#
loop_
_entity_poly.entity_id
_entity_poly.type
_entity_poly.pdbx_seq_one_letter_code
_entity_poly.pdbx_strand_id
1 'polypeptide(L)' 'MLDILLYLVNIGYGVTLAGVIIIVATAFRQSILWGLGCLFFPPIAIIFLYIYWQEAKIPFFMWLVGIGLILISIILGS' A
#
# COMPACT_ATOMS: atom_id res chain seq x y z
N MET A 1 13.11 23.74 5.06
CA MET A 1 12.17 23.39 3.96
C MET A 1 12.39 21.94 3.54
N LEU A 2 13.61 21.55 3.16
CA LEU A 2 13.97 20.16 2.84
C LEU A 2 13.73 19.15 3.97
N ASP A 3 14.02 19.49 5.23
CA ASP A 3 13.84 18.56 6.37
C ASP A 3 12.38 18.16 6.60
N ILE A 4 11.45 19.10 6.39
CA ILE A 4 10.01 18.87 6.55
C ILE A 4 9.50 17.91 5.46
N LEU A 5 9.99 18.07 4.22
CA LEU A 5 9.63 17.21 3.10
C LEU A 5 10.15 15.78 3.28
N LEU A 6 11.40 15.63 3.75
CA LEU A 6 11.97 14.32 4.07
C LEU A 6 11.16 13.59 5.14
N TYR A 7 10.68 14.32 6.15
CA TYR A 7 9.84 13.75 7.20
C TYR A 7 8.49 13.26 6.65
N LEU A 8 7.89 14.02 5.75
CA LEU A 8 6.61 13.69 5.11
C LEU A 8 6.74 12.46 4.19
N VAL A 9 7.82 12.36 3.42
CA VAL A 9 8.13 11.19 2.58
C VAL A 9 8.31 9.95 3.44
N ASN A 10 8.99 10.04 4.59
CA ASN A 10 9.19 8.90 5.47
C ASN A 10 7.87 8.38 6.08
N ILE A 11 6.97 9.29 6.45
CA ILE A 11 5.60 8.94 6.91
C ILE A 11 4.81 8.30 5.77
N GLY A 12 4.82 8.90 4.58
CA GLY A 12 4.15 8.38 3.39
C GLY A 12 4.63 6.96 3.06
N TYR A 13 5.94 6.74 3.10
CA TYR A 13 6.54 5.43 2.87
C TYR A 13 6.07 4.39 3.89
N GLY A 14 6.03 4.75 5.18
CA GLY A 14 5.50 3.88 6.22
C GLY A 14 4.02 3.51 6.01
N VAL A 15 3.20 4.47 5.61
CA VAL A 15 1.76 4.24 5.33
C VAL A 15 1.58 3.35 4.10
N THR A 16 2.35 3.58 3.04
CA THR A 16 2.34 2.74 1.84
C THR A 16 2.74 1.31 2.17
N LEU A 17 3.82 1.10 2.92
CA LEU A 17 4.23 -0.24 3.35
C LEU A 17 3.18 -0.92 4.23
N ALA A 18 2.59 -0.18 5.18
CA ALA A 18 1.50 -0.71 6.01
C ALA A 18 0.31 -1.16 5.15
N GLY A 19 -0.08 -0.39 4.14
CA GLY A 19 -1.14 -0.77 3.19
C GLY A 19 -0.84 -2.08 2.48
N VAL A 20 0.38 -2.27 1.96
CA VAL A 20 0.80 -3.53 1.30
C VAL A 20 0.80 -4.70 2.28
N ILE A 21 1.34 -4.50 3.49
CA ILE A 21 1.40 -5.54 4.52
C ILE A 21 -0.02 -5.96 4.92
N ILE A 22 -0.94 -5.02 5.08
CA ILE A 22 -2.34 -5.33 5.41
C ILE A 22 -3.02 -6.05 4.24
N ILE A 23 -2.78 -5.68 2.97
CA ILE A 23 -3.29 -6.44 1.81
C ILE A 23 -2.81 -7.90 1.87
N VAL A 24 -1.51 -8.12 2.07
CA VAL A 24 -0.92 -9.47 2.14
C VAL A 24 -1.47 -10.24 3.35
N ALA A 25 -1.57 -9.61 4.52
CA ALA A 25 -2.14 -10.23 5.71
C ALA A 25 -3.61 -10.62 5.51
N THR A 26 -4.39 -9.78 4.82
CA THR A 26 -5.79 -10.07 4.49
C THR A 26 -5.90 -11.20 3.48
N ALA A 27 -4.98 -11.26 2.51
CA ALA A 27 -4.87 -12.38 1.58
C ALA A 27 -4.55 -13.70 2.28
N PHE A 28 -3.62 -13.70 3.25
CA PHE A 28 -3.33 -14.87 4.09
C PHE A 28 -4.52 -15.32 4.94
N ARG A 29 -5.33 -14.37 5.44
CA ARG A 29 -6.56 -14.67 6.19
C ARG A 29 -7.60 -15.38 5.33
N GLN A 30 -7.68 -15.06 4.04
CA GLN A 30 -8.56 -15.77 3.11
C GLN A 30 -7.99 -17.14 2.71
N SER A 31 -6.74 -17.20 2.24
CA SER A 31 -6.06 -18.47 2.01
C SER A 31 -4.54 -18.31 1.94
N ILE A 32 -3.82 -19.37 2.28
CA ILE A 32 -2.36 -19.42 2.16
C ILE A 32 -1.91 -19.24 0.70
N LEU A 33 -2.68 -19.75 -0.28
CA LEU A 33 -2.38 -19.60 -1.71
C LEU A 33 -2.46 -18.14 -2.16
N TRP A 34 -3.49 -17.40 -1.73
CA TRP A 34 -3.62 -15.96 -2.01
C TRP A 34 -2.52 -15.15 -1.32
N GLY A 35 -2.20 -15.46 -0.06
CA GLY A 35 -1.11 -14.82 0.68
C GLY A 35 0.25 -15.00 0.00
N LEU A 36 0.63 -16.23 -0.36
CA LEU A 36 1.86 -16.48 -1.13
C LEU A 36 1.82 -15.84 -2.51
N GLY A 37 0.67 -15.92 -3.19
CA GLY A 37 0.48 -15.30 -4.50
C GLY A 37 0.76 -13.80 -4.47
N CYS A 38 0.17 -13.07 -3.53
CA CYS A 38 0.41 -11.64 -3.34
C CYS A 38 1.86 -11.33 -2.93
N LEU A 39 2.52 -12.20 -2.16
CA LEU A 39 3.89 -11.99 -1.68
C LEU A 39 4.95 -12.17 -2.78
N PHE A 40 4.82 -13.23 -3.58
CA PHE A 40 5.79 -13.56 -4.64
C PHE A 40 5.46 -12.90 -5.98
N PHE A 41 4.18 -12.64 -6.25
CA PHE A 41 3.71 -12.06 -7.51
C PHE A 41 2.83 -10.83 -7.24
N PRO A 42 3.39 -9.62 -7.22
CA PRO A 42 2.62 -8.39 -7.03
C PRO A 42 1.41 -8.22 -7.98
N PRO A 43 1.40 -8.72 -9.24
CA PRO A 43 0.20 -8.66 -10.08
C PRO A 43 -1.00 -9.42 -9.49
N ILE A 44 -0.77 -10.47 -8.72
CA ILE A 44 -1.84 -11.25 -8.06
C ILE A 44 -2.57 -10.39 -7.03
N ALA A 45 -1.90 -9.42 -6.41
CA ALA A 45 -2.54 -8.50 -5.48
C ALA A 45 -3.63 -7.64 -6.14
N ILE A 46 -3.48 -7.32 -7.44
CA ILE A 46 -4.49 -6.59 -8.22
C ILE A 46 -5.71 -7.47 -8.49
N ILE A 47 -5.48 -8.76 -8.80
CA ILE A 47 -6.55 -9.74 -8.99
C ILE A 47 -7.29 -9.97 -7.66
N PHE A 48 -6.54 -10.12 -6.56
CA PHE A 48 -7.09 -10.25 -5.20
C PHE A 48 -7.92 -9.02 -4.82
N LEU A 49 -7.45 -7.81 -5.14
CA LEU A 49 -8.17 -6.56 -4.91
C LEU A 49 -9.53 -6.56 -5.63
N TYR A 50 -9.57 -7.03 -6.88
CA TYR A 50 -10.80 -7.07 -7.67
C TYR A 50 -11.80 -8.10 -7.11
N ILE A 51 -11.32 -9.31 -6.75
CA ILE A 51 -12.18 -10.38 -6.23
C ILE A 51 -12.64 -10.08 -4.80
N TYR A 52 -11.73 -9.66 -3.93
CA TYR A 52 -11.96 -9.41 -2.51
C TYR A 52 -12.04 -7.91 -2.20
N TRP A 53 -12.72 -7.15 -3.07
CA TRP A 53 -12.83 -5.69 -2.96
C TRP A 53 -13.34 -5.22 -1.60
N GLN A 54 -14.30 -5.93 -0.99
CA GLN A 54 -14.86 -5.55 0.31
C GLN A 54 -13.82 -5.57 1.44
N GLU A 55 -12.90 -6.53 1.41
CA GLU A 55 -11.85 -6.70 2.42
C GLU A 55 -10.63 -5.83 2.08
N ALA A 56 -10.31 -5.71 0.80
CA ALA A 56 -9.09 -5.06 0.33
C ALA A 56 -9.25 -3.54 0.07
N LYS A 57 -10.47 -3.00 0.03
CA LYS A 57 -10.70 -1.54 -0.18
C LYS A 57 -10.01 -0.67 0.86
N ILE A 58 -10.06 -1.03 2.14
CA ILE A 58 -9.48 -0.25 3.23
C ILE A 58 -7.94 -0.17 3.08
N PRO A 59 -7.22 -1.30 3.01
CA PRO A 59 -5.77 -1.24 2.90
C PRO A 59 -5.29 -0.71 1.54
N PHE A 60 -6.08 -0.87 0.49
CA PHE A 60 -5.81 -0.23 -0.80
C PHE A 60 -5.91 1.29 -0.72
N PHE A 61 -6.96 1.84 -0.12
CA PHE A 61 -7.07 3.29 0.10
C PHE A 61 -5.95 3.81 0.98
N MET A 62 -5.53 3.05 2.00
CA MET A 62 -4.41 3.42 2.86
C MET A 62 -3.10 3.50 2.05
N TRP A 63 -2.84 2.51 1.20
CA TRP A 63 -1.71 2.51 0.26
C TRP A 63 -1.75 3.71 -0.68
N LEU A 64 -2.93 4.02 -1.22
CA LEU A 64 -3.17 5.11 -2.17
C LEU A 64 -2.95 6.49 -1.52
N VAL A 65 -3.39 6.66 -0.27
CA VAL A 65 -3.15 7.88 0.53
C VAL A 65 -1.66 8.06 0.80
N GLY A 66 -0.94 6.99 1.14
CA GLY A 66 0.52 7.03 1.31
C GLY A 66 1.26 7.47 0.05
N ILE A 67 0.87 6.93 -1.12
CA ILE A 67 1.41 7.34 -2.42
C ILE A 67 1.09 8.80 -2.73
N GLY A 68 -0.14 9.24 -2.45
CA GLY A 68 -0.54 10.64 -2.64
C GLY A 68 0.31 11.59 -1.80
N LEU A 69 0.57 11.25 -0.55
CA LEU A 69 1.47 12.00 0.34
C LEU A 69 2.90 12.09 -0.21
N ILE A 70 3.45 10.99 -0.70
CA ILE A 70 4.79 10.96 -1.31
C ILE A 70 4.83 11.85 -2.56
N LEU A 71 3.83 11.73 -3.45
CA LEU A 71 3.74 12.54 -4.68
C LEU A 71 3.67 14.04 -4.39
N ILE A 72 2.82 14.45 -3.44
CA ILE A 72 2.69 15.85 -3.02
C ILE A 72 4.02 16.35 -2.46
N SER A 73 4.71 15.53 -1.67
CA SER A 73 6.01 15.88 -1.10
C SER A 73 7.09 16.09 -2.16
N ILE A 74 7.09 15.27 -3.22
CA ILE A 74 8.03 15.41 -4.34
C ILE A 74 7.74 16.68 -5.14
N ILE A 75 6.47 16.96 -5.47
CA ILE A 75 6.07 18.13 -6.26
C ILE A 75 6.34 19.45 -5.51
N LEU A 76 6.13 19.48 -4.19
CA LEU A 76 6.45 20.65 -3.36
C LEU A 76 7.96 20.80 -3.09
N GLY A 77 8.74 19.75 -3.32
CA GLY A 77 10.19 19.73 -3.13
C GLY A 77 11.01 20.04 -4.38
N SER A 78 10.42 19.94 -5.58
CA SER A 78 10.99 20.36 -6.86
C SER A 78 10.85 21.87 -7.09
#